data_AF-A0A846X7B8-F1
#
_entry.id   AF-A0A846X7B8-F1
#
_cell.length_a   1.000
_cell.length_b   1.000
_cell.length_c   1.000
_cell.angle_alpha   90.00
_cell.angle_beta   90.00
_cell.angle_gamma   90.00
#
_symmetry.space_group_name_H-M   'P 1'
#
loop_
_entity.id
_entity.type
_entity.pdbx_description
1 polymer ?
#
loop_
_entity_poly.entity_id
_entity_poly.type
_entity_poly.pdbx_seq_one_letter_code
_entity_poly.pdbx_strand_id
1 'polypeptide(L)'
;MNDSSLTLQRADDGDWLAVDAEGLVIGRGGTSRRPGFISVDAWSAPAFDLIAAAILAELPLPLCTLVAAGDDDLLAAWRRHGFAERRREVLYRIPFDPDGPPPPIADLPVVRAVRPHAGRPTPFLAADVDAADRATIDALEAAGGSAVETTVELVRA
;
A
#
# COMPACT_ATOMS: atom_id res chain seq x y z
N MET A 1 8.66 -29.36 0.87
CA MET A 1 8.12 -28.20 0.14
C MET A 1 8.52 -28.45 -1.30
N ASN A 2 7.58 -28.56 -2.23
CA ASN A 2 7.93 -28.95 -3.60
C ASN A 2 8.69 -27.78 -4.22
N ASP A 3 9.96 -27.99 -4.57
CA ASP A 3 10.78 -27.03 -5.31
C ASP A 3 10.29 -26.97 -6.77
N SER A 4 9.04 -26.54 -6.98
CA SER A 4 8.52 -26.28 -8.32
C SER A 4 9.38 -25.19 -8.95
N SER A 5 10.02 -25.50 -10.08
CA SER A 5 10.89 -24.56 -10.76
C SER A 5 10.11 -23.29 -11.13
N LEU A 6 10.56 -22.14 -10.64
CA LEU A 6 9.97 -20.86 -10.97
C LEU A 6 10.71 -20.23 -12.15
N THR A 7 9.93 -19.68 -13.07
CA THR A 7 10.44 -18.89 -14.19
C THR A 7 9.88 -17.48 -14.12
N LEU A 8 10.66 -16.53 -14.63
CA LEU A 8 10.27 -15.14 -14.70
C LEU A 8 9.83 -14.82 -16.13
N GLN A 9 8.67 -14.20 -16.28
CA GLN A 9 8.15 -13.74 -17.56
C GLN A 9 7.80 -12.26 -17.49
N ARG A 10 7.66 -11.62 -18.66
CA ARG A 10 7.21 -10.23 -18.76
C ARG A 10 5.79 -10.18 -19.30
N ALA A 11 4.93 -9.44 -18.63
CA ALA A 11 3.59 -9.12 -19.10
C ALA A 11 3.62 -7.98 -20.13
N ASP A 12 2.55 -7.86 -20.92
CA ASP A 12 2.43 -6.83 -21.97
C ASP A 12 2.44 -5.39 -21.41
N ASP A 13 2.01 -5.22 -20.17
CA ASP A 13 2.04 -3.94 -19.44
C ASP A 13 3.37 -3.66 -18.75
N GLY A 14 4.36 -4.54 -18.93
CA GLY A 14 5.69 -4.37 -18.37
C GLY A 14 5.83 -4.86 -16.93
N ASP A 15 4.85 -5.55 -16.37
CA ASP A 15 5.02 -6.23 -15.08
C ASP A 15 5.82 -7.54 -15.22
N TRP A 16 6.41 -7.96 -14.11
CA TRP A 16 7.14 -9.23 -13.97
C TRP A 16 6.20 -10.29 -13.38
N LEU A 17 6.20 -11.47 -13.97
CA LEU A 17 5.38 -12.61 -13.55
C LEU A 17 6.27 -13.75 -13.09
N ALA A 18 6.02 -14.28 -11.89
CA ALA A 18 6.56 -15.57 -11.47
C ALA A 18 5.60 -16.67 -11.89
N VAL A 19 6.10 -17.61 -12.69
CA VAL A 19 5.33 -18.70 -13.28
C VAL A 19 5.93 -20.03 -12.83
N ASP A 20 5.07 -20.94 -12.35
CA ASP A 20 5.50 -22.28 -11.94
C ASP A 20 5.73 -23.22 -13.13
N ALA A 21 6.09 -24.48 -12.85
CA ALA A 21 6.42 -25.47 -13.86
C ALA A 21 5.21 -25.85 -14.74
N GLU A 22 4.00 -25.70 -14.21
CA GLU A 22 2.73 -25.95 -14.86
C GLU A 22 2.23 -24.76 -15.69
N GLY A 23 2.94 -23.63 -15.66
CA GLY A 23 2.59 -22.42 -16.40
C GLY A 23 1.60 -21.50 -15.67
N LEU A 24 1.31 -21.75 -14.39
CA LEU A 24 0.43 -20.90 -13.58
C LEU A 24 1.21 -19.69 -13.05
N VAL A 25 0.60 -18.51 -13.18
CA VAL A 25 1.12 -17.29 -12.56
C VAL A 25 0.86 -17.35 -11.06
N ILE A 26 1.93 -17.48 -10.27
CA ILE A 26 1.88 -17.54 -8.80
C ILE A 26 2.41 -16.26 -8.15
N GLY A 27 2.81 -15.28 -8.94
CA GLY A 27 3.15 -13.96 -8.46
C GLY A 27 3.27 -12.95 -9.59
N ARG A 28 3.10 -11.69 -9.23
CA ARG A 28 3.18 -10.54 -10.11
C ARG A 28 3.77 -9.35 -9.37
N GLY A 29 4.58 -8.56 -10.05
CA GLY A 29 5.01 -7.28 -9.50
C GLY A 29 5.42 -6.29 -10.57
N GLY A 30 5.47 -5.03 -10.20
CA GLY A 30 5.84 -3.96 -11.11
C GLY A 30 5.64 -2.58 -10.50
N THR A 31 5.63 -1.57 -11.37
CA THR A 31 5.48 -0.17 -10.95
C THR A 31 4.02 0.14 -10.63
N SER A 32 3.81 0.77 -9.49
CA SER A 32 2.52 1.37 -9.15
C SER A 32 2.27 2.65 -9.95
N ARG A 33 1.02 3.13 -9.94
CA ARG A 33 0.64 4.40 -10.59
C ARG A 33 1.38 5.62 -10.01
N ARG A 34 1.82 5.54 -8.76
CA ARG A 34 2.62 6.57 -8.11
C ARG A 34 4.09 6.42 -8.54
N PRO A 35 4.72 7.44 -9.14
CA PRO A 35 6.11 7.36 -9.57
C PRO A 35 7.04 6.93 -8.44
N GLY A 36 7.96 6.01 -8.74
CA GLY A 36 8.92 5.46 -7.78
C GLY A 36 8.34 4.41 -6.82
N PHE A 37 7.04 4.09 -6.91
CA PHE A 37 6.43 3.03 -6.10
C PHE A 37 6.37 1.71 -6.86
N ILE A 38 6.64 0.62 -6.15
CA ILE A 38 6.54 -0.75 -6.64
C ILE A 38 5.66 -1.59 -5.72
N SER A 39 5.07 -2.64 -6.29
CA SER A 39 4.29 -3.65 -5.57
C SER A 39 4.65 -5.03 -6.08
N VAL A 40 4.64 -6.00 -5.18
CA VAL A 40 4.77 -7.43 -5.48
C VAL A 40 3.66 -8.15 -4.72
N ASP A 41 2.88 -8.92 -5.45
CA ASP A 41 1.89 -9.84 -4.92
C ASP A 41 2.29 -11.26 -5.35
N ALA A 42 2.48 -12.16 -4.39
CA ALA A 42 2.98 -13.50 -4.67
C ALA A 42 2.48 -14.51 -3.64
N TRP A 43 2.15 -15.71 -4.11
CA TRP A 43 1.62 -16.78 -3.26
C TRP A 43 2.70 -17.50 -2.46
N SER A 44 3.97 -17.25 -2.74
CA SER A 44 5.10 -17.86 -2.04
C SER A 44 6.30 -16.93 -1.91
N ALA A 45 7.11 -17.13 -0.88
CA ALA A 45 8.33 -16.36 -0.66
C ALA A 45 9.35 -16.49 -1.82
N PRO A 46 9.59 -17.67 -2.43
CA PRO A 46 10.46 -17.75 -3.60
C PRO A 46 9.96 -16.96 -4.81
N ALA A 47 8.65 -16.94 -5.06
CA ALA A 47 8.07 -16.14 -6.14
C ALA A 47 8.23 -14.64 -5.86
N PHE A 48 7.98 -14.22 -4.61
CA PHE A 48 8.21 -12.85 -4.18
C PHE A 48 9.68 -12.44 -4.40
N ASP A 49 10.61 -13.25 -3.91
CA ASP A 49 12.04 -12.95 -3.97
C ASP A 49 12.54 -12.89 -5.42
N LEU A 50 12.05 -13.76 -6.29
CA LEU A 50 12.35 -13.77 -7.72
C LEU A 50 11.89 -12.47 -8.40
N ILE A 51 10.64 -12.06 -8.17
CA ILE A 51 10.08 -10.83 -8.76
C ILE A 51 10.78 -9.60 -8.20
N ALA A 52 10.94 -9.52 -6.88
CA ALA A 52 11.59 -8.39 -6.22
C ALA A 52 13.02 -8.20 -6.75
N ALA A 53 13.80 -9.27 -6.85
CA ALA A 53 15.16 -9.21 -7.40
C ALA A 53 15.19 -8.67 -8.85
N ALA A 54 14.24 -9.08 -9.69
CA ALA A 54 14.16 -8.61 -11.06
C ALA A 54 13.80 -7.11 -11.16
N ILE A 55 12.79 -6.67 -10.41
CA ILE A 55 12.41 -5.24 -10.34
C ILE A 55 13.61 -4.41 -9.87
N LEU A 56 14.29 -4.86 -8.82
CA LEU A 56 15.41 -4.17 -8.21
C LEU A 56 16.68 -4.11 -9.08
N ALA A 57 16.81 -5.00 -10.06
CA ALA A 57 17.91 -5.00 -11.02
C ALA A 57 17.67 -4.03 -12.19
N GLU A 58 16.41 -3.76 -12.52
CA GLU A 58 16.04 -2.97 -13.71
C GLU A 58 15.64 -1.53 -13.39
N LEU A 59 15.01 -1.27 -12.23
CA LEU A 59 14.49 0.05 -11.90
C LEU A 59 15.49 0.94 -11.16
N PRO A 60 15.52 2.25 -11.46
CA PRO A 60 16.39 3.19 -10.77
C PRO A 60 15.92 3.45 -9.33
N LEU A 61 16.89 3.69 -8.45
CA LEU A 61 16.65 4.17 -7.09
C LEU A 61 16.30 5.67 -7.08
N PRO A 62 15.57 6.16 -6.05
CA PRO A 62 15.00 5.39 -4.94
C PRO A 62 13.71 4.65 -5.33
N LEU A 63 13.47 3.52 -4.66
CA LEU A 63 12.24 2.75 -4.82
C LEU A 63 11.46 2.73 -3.50
N CYS A 64 10.14 2.90 -3.59
CA CYS A 64 9.23 2.90 -2.46
C CYS A 64 8.20 1.77 -2.60
N THR A 65 7.68 1.29 -1.48
CA THR A 65 6.50 0.40 -1.46
C THR A 65 5.64 0.71 -0.25
N LEU A 66 4.39 0.26 -0.28
CA LEU A 66 3.41 0.42 0.79
C LEU A 66 2.99 -0.96 1.27
N VAL A 67 3.05 -1.17 2.59
CA VAL A 67 2.71 -2.45 3.22
C VAL A 67 1.76 -2.19 4.38
N ALA A 68 0.73 -3.02 4.57
CA ALA A 68 -0.10 -2.92 5.76
C ALA A 68 0.75 -3.18 7.01
N ALA A 69 0.59 -2.36 8.06
CA ALA A 69 1.43 -2.45 9.26
C ALA A 69 1.27 -3.76 10.05
N GLY A 70 0.19 -4.50 9.82
CA GLY A 70 -0.05 -5.83 10.40
C GLY A 70 0.41 -7.00 9.53
N ASP A 71 0.98 -6.74 8.36
CA ASP A 71 1.51 -7.79 7.46
C ASP A 71 3.01 -8.00 7.72
N ASP A 72 3.31 -8.70 8.81
CA ASP A 72 4.70 -8.93 9.26
C ASP A 72 5.53 -9.73 8.24
N ASP A 73 4.90 -10.67 7.52
CA ASP A 73 5.57 -11.49 6.52
C ASP A 73 5.99 -10.66 5.31
N LEU A 74 5.10 -9.80 4.80
CA LEU A 74 5.40 -8.90 3.69
C LEU A 74 6.42 -7.83 4.10
N LEU A 75 6.32 -7.29 5.31
CA LEU A 75 7.33 -6.38 5.87
C LEU A 75 8.70 -7.05 5.94
N ALA A 76 8.77 -8.28 6.45
CA ALA A 76 10.01 -9.05 6.52
C ALA A 76 10.57 -9.34 5.12
N ALA A 77 9.72 -9.70 4.16
CA ALA A 77 10.11 -9.95 2.78
C ALA A 77 10.79 -8.71 2.16
N TRP A 78 10.15 -7.54 2.21
CA TRP A 78 10.74 -6.31 1.69
C TRP A 78 12.05 -5.92 2.39
N ARG A 79 12.15 -6.11 3.71
CA ARG A 79 13.38 -5.85 4.47
C ARG A 79 14.55 -6.72 4.02
N ARG A 80 14.31 -8.00 3.65
CA ARG A 80 15.36 -8.87 3.06
C ARG A 80 15.92 -8.30 1.75
N HIS A 81 15.11 -7.52 1.02
CA HIS A 81 15.49 -6.86 -0.22
C HIS A 81 16.03 -5.43 -0.02
N GLY A 82 16.39 -5.08 1.22
CA GLY A 82 17.06 -3.82 1.54
C GLY A 82 16.14 -2.61 1.68
N PHE A 83 14.83 -2.82 1.79
CA PHE A 83 13.90 -1.75 2.13
C PHE A 83 13.92 -1.47 3.63
N ALA A 84 13.86 -0.19 4.00
CA ALA A 84 13.74 0.28 5.37
C ALA A 84 12.45 1.08 5.56
N GLU A 85 11.92 1.08 6.79
CA GLU A 85 10.75 1.90 7.12
C GLU A 85 11.09 3.38 7.00
N ARG A 86 10.29 4.11 6.21
CA ARG A 86 10.41 5.56 6.01
C ARG A 86 9.43 6.32 6.89
N ARG A 87 8.15 5.91 6.87
CA ARG A 87 7.06 6.53 7.64
C ARG A 87 5.86 5.60 7.74
N ARG A 88 4.96 5.89 8.67
CA ARG A 88 3.67 5.22 8.83
C ARG A 88 2.55 6.21 8.59
N GLU A 89 1.57 5.83 7.80
CA GLU A 89 0.36 6.61 7.55
C GLU A 89 -0.84 5.84 8.10
N VAL A 90 -1.71 6.52 8.85
CA VAL A 90 -2.96 5.98 9.36
C VAL A 90 -4.10 6.55 8.53
N LEU A 91 -4.89 5.66 7.92
CA LEU A 91 -6.14 6.02 7.28
C LEU A 91 -7.23 6.17 8.35
N TYR A 92 -7.75 7.38 8.49
CA TYR A 92 -8.93 7.68 9.29
C TYR A 92 -10.18 7.75 8.42
N ARG A 93 -11.29 7.27 8.97
CA ARG A 93 -12.65 7.50 8.47
C ARG A 93 -13.39 8.39 9.46
N ILE A 94 -13.91 9.52 8.98
CA ILE A 94 -14.67 10.47 9.78
C ILE A 94 -16.13 10.49 9.32
N PRO A 95 -17.10 10.33 10.23
CA PRO A 95 -18.52 10.53 9.94
C PRO A 95 -18.77 11.91 9.33
N PHE A 96 -19.65 11.97 8.35
CA PHE A 96 -19.97 13.21 7.64
C PHE A 96 -21.44 13.23 7.24
N ASP A 97 -22.11 14.32 7.59
CA ASP A 97 -23.45 14.63 7.10
C ASP A 97 -23.32 15.62 5.93
N PRO A 98 -23.67 15.22 4.69
CA PRO A 98 -23.57 16.11 3.53
C PRO A 98 -24.54 17.29 3.58
N ASP A 99 -25.62 17.20 4.36
CA ASP A 99 -26.64 18.24 4.49
C ASP A 99 -26.43 19.12 5.73
N GLY A 100 -25.46 18.76 6.58
CA GLY A 100 -25.08 19.47 7.80
C GLY A 100 -23.96 20.51 7.60
N PRO A 101 -23.61 21.28 8.65
CA PRO A 101 -22.44 22.14 8.60
C PRO A 101 -21.16 21.29 8.44
N PRO A 102 -20.17 21.75 7.67
CA PRO A 102 -18.92 21.02 7.52
C PRO A 102 -18.20 20.91 8.88
N PRO A 103 -17.59 19.76 9.19
CA PRO A 103 -16.81 19.63 10.43
C PRO A 103 -15.59 20.56 10.37
N PRO A 104 -15.06 21.03 11.52
CA PRO A 104 -13.89 21.92 11.56
C PRO A 104 -12.64 21.38 10.84
N ILE A 105 -12.57 20.05 10.65
CA ILE A 105 -11.48 19.37 9.96
C ILE A 105 -11.62 19.38 8.42
N ALA A 106 -12.74 19.85 7.87
CA ALA A 106 -13.04 19.73 6.43
C ALA A 106 -12.03 20.47 5.53
N ASP A 107 -11.42 21.54 6.04
CA ASP A 107 -10.44 22.36 5.32
C ASP A 107 -9.00 21.86 5.49
N LEU A 108 -8.76 20.79 6.27
CA LEU A 108 -7.43 20.21 6.40
C LEU A 108 -7.02 19.56 5.07
N PRO A 109 -5.80 19.83 4.55
CA PRO A 109 -5.35 19.28 3.25
C PRO A 109 -5.36 17.75 3.15
N VAL A 110 -5.23 17.06 4.29
CA VAL A 110 -5.23 15.59 4.37
C VAL A 110 -6.64 15.00 4.28
N VAL A 111 -7.68 15.81 4.50
CA VAL A 111 -9.08 15.37 4.56
C VAL A 111 -9.71 15.44 3.17
N ARG A 112 -10.34 14.34 2.75
CA ARG A 112 -11.05 14.23 1.47
C ARG A 112 -12.43 13.62 1.66
N ALA A 113 -13.42 14.11 0.92
CA ALA A 113 -14.73 13.49 0.88
C ALA A 113 -14.72 12.23 0.01
N VAL A 114 -15.13 11.10 0.58
CA VAL A 114 -15.33 9.85 -0.16
C VAL A 114 -16.81 9.76 -0.54
N ARG A 115 -17.07 9.87 -1.85
CA ARG A 115 -18.43 9.76 -2.38
C ARG A 115 -18.87 8.30 -2.44
N PRO A 116 -20.16 8.00 -2.18
CA PRO A 116 -20.69 6.66 -2.35
C PRO A 116 -20.55 6.21 -3.82
N HIS A 117 -20.14 4.96 -4.03
CA HIS A 117 -20.37 4.26 -5.29
C HIS A 117 -21.74 3.54 -5.22
N ALA A 118 -22.38 3.32 -6.38
CA ALA A 118 -23.74 2.81 -6.48
C ALA A 118 -23.94 1.55 -5.60
N GLY A 119 -24.83 1.63 -4.60
CA GLY A 119 -25.15 0.50 -3.71
C GLY A 119 -24.82 0.64 -2.21
N ARG A 120 -24.42 1.83 -1.71
CA ARG A 120 -24.04 2.23 -0.32
C ARG A 120 -22.53 2.06 0.02
N PRO A 121 -21.92 3.06 0.71
CA PRO A 121 -22.29 3.52 2.06
C PRO A 121 -22.71 5.00 2.13
N THR A 122 -23.11 5.47 3.32
CA THR A 122 -23.19 6.92 3.61
C THR A 122 -21.85 7.59 3.31
N PRO A 123 -21.85 8.84 2.81
CA PRO A 123 -20.61 9.57 2.57
C PRO A 123 -19.83 9.71 3.88
N PHE A 124 -18.51 9.74 3.77
CA PHE A 124 -17.60 9.94 4.88
C PHE A 124 -16.42 10.78 4.42
N LEU A 125 -15.73 11.42 5.36
CA LEU A 125 -14.42 12.01 5.08
C LEU A 125 -13.35 10.96 5.38
N ALA A 126 -12.30 10.94 4.57
CA ALA A 126 -11.13 10.11 4.78
C ALA A 126 -9.90 11.00 4.95
N ALA A 127 -8.95 10.59 5.77
CA ALA A 127 -7.66 11.26 5.90
C ALA A 127 -6.54 10.24 6.05
N ASP A 128 -5.47 10.40 5.28
CA ASP A 128 -4.23 9.66 5.47
C ASP A 128 -3.27 10.59 6.20
N VAL A 129 -2.90 10.23 7.43
CA VAL A 129 -2.12 11.09 8.33
C VAL A 129 -0.87 10.37 8.78
N ASP A 130 0.27 11.06 8.82
CA ASP A 130 1.47 10.51 9.41
C ASP A 130 1.20 10.12 10.87
N ALA A 131 1.53 8.88 11.25
CA ALA A 131 1.30 8.37 12.61
C ALA A 131 2.01 9.21 13.69
N ALA A 132 3.04 9.98 13.32
CA ALA A 132 3.74 10.91 14.22
C ALA A 132 3.01 12.26 14.39
N ASP A 133 2.06 12.62 13.53
CA ASP A 133 1.32 13.90 13.62
C ASP A 133 0.16 13.80 14.62
N ARG A 134 0.50 13.94 15.90
CA ARG A 134 -0.47 13.86 16.99
C ARG A 134 -1.55 14.94 16.93
N ALA A 135 -1.19 16.15 16.51
CA ALA A 135 -2.12 17.27 16.47
C ALA A 135 -3.24 17.05 15.46
N THR A 136 -2.90 16.60 14.25
CA THR A 136 -3.90 16.25 13.24
C THR A 136 -4.75 15.08 13.71
N ILE A 137 -4.13 14.04 14.27
CA ILE A 137 -4.89 12.86 14.72
C ILE A 137 -5.88 13.22 15.84
N ASP A 138 -5.48 14.02 16.83
CA ASP A 138 -6.38 14.44 17.91
C ASP A 138 -7.57 15.24 17.36
N ALA A 139 -7.34 16.08 16.33
CA ALA A 139 -8.42 16.81 15.66
C ALA A 139 -9.38 15.87 14.91
N LEU A 140 -8.87 14.82 14.27
CA LEU A 140 -9.69 13.81 13.58
C LEU A 140 -10.51 12.98 14.57
N GLU A 141 -9.90 12.53 15.67
CA GLU A 141 -10.57 11.77 16.73
C GLU A 141 -11.64 12.62 17.43
N ALA A 142 -11.36 13.89 17.71
CA ALA A 142 -12.34 14.84 18.24
C ALA A 142 -13.53 15.08 17.28
N ALA A 143 -13.31 14.95 15.97
CA ALA A 143 -14.37 14.99 14.95
C ALA A 143 -15.14 13.65 14.81
N GLY A 144 -14.87 12.66 15.68
CA GLY A 144 -15.48 11.34 15.63
C GLY A 144 -14.83 10.38 14.62
N GLY A 145 -13.62 10.72 14.14
CA GLY A 145 -12.84 9.87 13.25
C GLY A 145 -12.35 8.60 13.94
N SER A 146 -12.36 7.49 13.19
CA SER A 146 -11.78 6.23 13.62
C SER A 146 -10.67 5.78 12.67
N ALA A 147 -9.58 5.26 13.24
CA ALA A 147 -8.53 4.61 12.47
C ALA A 147 -9.06 3.34 11.79
N VAL A 148 -8.77 3.18 10.51
CA VAL A 148 -9.21 2.06 9.66
C VAL A 148 -8.04 1.13 9.38
N GLU A 149 -6.91 1.68 8.95
CA GLU A 149 -5.74 0.94 8.54
C GLU A 149 -4.48 1.78 8.84
N THR A 150 -3.38 1.11 9.13
CA THR A 150 -2.06 1.75 9.14
C THR A 150 -1.22 1.13 8.04
N THR A 151 -0.68 1.96 7.17
CA THR A 151 0.23 1.57 6.09
C THR A 151 1.64 2.05 6.45
N VAL A 152 2.63 1.20 6.19
CA VAL A 152 4.05 1.50 6.34
C VAL A 152 4.61 1.76 4.95
N GLU A 153 5.15 2.95 4.74
CA GLU A 153 5.95 3.24 3.56
C GLU A 153 7.37 2.75 3.81
N LEU A 154 7.83 1.83 2.96
CA LEU A 154 9.21 1.37 2.95
C LEU A 154 9.95 1.99 1.77
N VAL A 155 11.24 2.30 1.96
CA VAL A 155 12.12 2.87 0.93
C VAL A 155 13.42 2.09 0.82
N ARG A 156 13.90 1.94 -0.41
CA ARG A 156 15.26 1.54 -0.75
C ARG A 156 15.92 2.73 -1.44
N ALA A 157 16.96 3.27 -0.81
CA ALA A 157 17.70 4.45 -1.26
C ALA A 157 18.89 4.09 -2.15
#